data_AF-A0A2G4G2P5-F1
#
_entry.id   AF-A0A2G4G2P5-F1
#
_cell.length_a   1.000
_cell.length_b   1.000
_cell.length_c   1.000
_cell.angle_alpha   90.00
_cell.angle_beta   90.00
_cell.angle_gamma   90.00
#
_symmetry.space_group_name_H-M   'P 1'
#
loop_
_entity.id
_entity.type
_entity.pdbx_description
1 polymer ?
#
loop_
_entity_poly.entity_id
_entity_poly.type
_entity_poly.pdbx_seq_one_letter_code
_entity_poly.pdbx_strand_id
1 'polypeptide(L)'
;GEGPCPFLPMACAAVISLLEPCQSRQRHWLLPDAGFPQQLASLLGSPLRSCGRPPSSWQELNAVFLPLAPLPAPENLSPTPAATYRYLICLDRRGGRVSCWRRYPEGLGWQRRCGPMPLALFIRRFNQRLTSTP
;
A
#
# COMPACT_ATOMS: atom_id res chain seq x y z
N GLY A 1 -32.60 5.12 -24.23
CA GLY A 1 -31.30 5.67 -24.67
C GLY A 1 -30.37 5.63 -23.49
N GLU A 2 -29.65 4.53 -23.32
CA GLU A 2 -28.66 4.38 -22.26
C GLU A 2 -27.39 5.10 -22.70
N GLY A 3 -27.09 6.24 -22.08
CA GLY A 3 -25.82 6.93 -22.27
C GLY A 3 -24.69 6.12 -21.62
N PRO A 4 -23.54 5.92 -22.28
CA PRO A 4 -22.42 5.22 -21.67
C PRO A 4 -21.97 6.00 -20.43
N CYS A 5 -21.96 5.30 -19.29
CA CYS A 5 -21.52 5.82 -18.01
C CYS A 5 -20.15 6.50 -18.14
N PRO A 6 -19.91 7.64 -17.46
CA PRO A 6 -18.61 8.30 -17.49
C PRO A 6 -17.56 7.29 -17.02
N PHE A 7 -16.45 7.20 -17.75
CA PHE A 7 -15.28 6.42 -17.40
C PHE A 7 -14.86 6.76 -15.95
N LEU A 8 -15.38 6.00 -14.98
CA LEU A 8 -14.85 5.99 -13.63
C LEU A 8 -13.39 5.56 -13.80
N PRO A 9 -12.41 6.37 -13.34
CA PRO A 9 -11.02 5.90 -13.33
C PRO A 9 -11.05 4.58 -12.57
N MET A 10 -10.70 3.46 -13.24
CA MET A 10 -10.77 2.13 -12.65
C MET A 10 -10.22 2.20 -11.23
N ALA A 11 -11.09 1.99 -10.24
CA ALA A 11 -10.71 1.93 -8.85
C ALA A 11 -9.54 0.96 -8.73
N CYS A 12 -8.34 1.51 -8.54
CA CYS A 12 -7.13 0.71 -8.48
C CYS A 12 -7.03 0.18 -7.07
N ALA A 13 -7.58 -0.99 -6.78
CA ALA A 13 -7.45 -1.55 -5.45
C ALA A 13 -6.01 -2.00 -5.19
N ALA A 14 -5.57 -1.86 -3.94
CA ALA A 14 -4.30 -2.38 -3.46
C ALA A 14 -4.46 -3.32 -2.28
N VAL A 15 -3.68 -4.40 -2.30
CA VAL A 15 -3.47 -5.23 -1.12
C VAL A 15 -2.24 -4.73 -0.40
N ILE A 16 -2.37 -4.38 0.88
CA ILE A 16 -1.28 -3.97 1.75
C ILE A 16 -0.99 -5.13 2.69
N SER A 17 0.28 -5.54 2.78
CA SER A 17 0.75 -6.58 3.68
C SER A 17 1.80 -5.98 4.61
N LEU A 18 1.61 -6.11 5.92
CA LEU A 18 2.61 -5.77 6.93
C LEU A 18 3.16 -7.07 7.52
N LEU A 19 4.48 -7.20 7.52
CA LEU A 19 5.22 -8.36 8.00
C LEU A 19 6.28 -7.95 9.01
N GLU A 20 6.36 -8.65 10.13
CA GLU A 20 7.43 -8.51 11.14
C GLU A 20 7.98 -9.91 11.42
N PRO A 21 9.01 -10.36 10.67
CA PRO A 21 9.51 -11.73 10.73
C PRO A 21 10.04 -12.11 12.12
N CYS A 22 10.67 -11.16 12.82
CA CYS A 22 11.23 -11.39 14.15
C CYS A 22 10.17 -11.79 15.20
N GLN A 23 8.91 -11.42 14.98
CA GLN A 23 7.80 -11.72 15.89
C GLN A 23 6.77 -12.68 15.25
N SER A 24 7.06 -13.21 14.05
CA SER A 24 6.12 -14.01 13.27
C SER A 24 4.74 -13.36 13.10
N ARG A 25 4.70 -12.03 12.95
CA ARG A 25 3.44 -11.26 12.81
C ARG A 25 3.21 -10.85 11.37
N GLN A 26 1.97 -11.02 10.94
CA GLN A 26 1.54 -10.64 9.60
C GLN A 26 0.09 -10.14 9.61
N ARG A 27 -0.19 -9.09 8.86
CA ARG A 27 -1.54 -8.55 8.65
C ARG A 27 -1.71 -8.02 7.23
N HIS A 28 -2.95 -8.04 6.75
CA HIS A 28 -3.32 -7.61 5.42
C HIS A 28 -4.52 -6.68 5.45
N TRP A 29 -4.55 -5.75 4.51
CA TRP A 29 -5.67 -4.84 4.32
C TRP A 29 -5.94 -4.63 2.83
N LEU A 30 -7.20 -4.35 2.52
CA LEU A 30 -7.62 -3.89 1.20
C LEU A 30 -7.76 -2.36 1.21
N LEU A 31 -7.14 -1.72 0.22
CA LEU A 31 -7.35 -0.32 -0.10
C LEU A 31 -8.12 -0.25 -1.42
N PRO A 32 -9.44 0.00 -1.42
CA PRO A 32 -10.30 -0.22 -2.59
C PRO A 32 -10.07 0.77 -3.74
N ASP A 33 -9.91 2.06 -3.44
CA ASP A 33 -9.98 3.11 -4.48
C ASP A 33 -8.71 3.97 -4.59
N ALA A 34 -7.59 3.51 -4.00
CA ALA A 34 -6.41 4.36 -3.81
C ALA A 34 -5.08 3.57 -3.88
N GLY A 35 -4.99 2.58 -4.76
CA GLY A 35 -3.85 1.68 -4.82
C GLY A 35 -2.56 2.25 -5.40
N PHE A 36 -2.54 3.51 -5.84
CA PHE A 36 -1.34 4.15 -6.35
C PHE A 36 -0.29 4.41 -5.25
N PRO A 37 1.02 4.37 -5.56
CA PRO A 37 2.08 4.55 -4.56
C PRO A 37 1.98 5.87 -3.77
N GLN A 38 1.48 6.93 -4.41
CA GLN A 38 1.27 8.26 -3.82
C GLN A 38 0.28 8.19 -2.66
N GLN A 39 -0.83 7.48 -2.83
CA GLN A 39 -1.87 7.37 -1.82
C GLN A 39 -1.39 6.55 -0.61
N LEU A 40 -0.71 5.43 -0.87
CA LEU A 40 -0.06 4.67 0.21
C LEU A 40 0.98 5.52 0.96
N ALA A 41 1.80 6.30 0.24
CA ALA A 41 2.77 7.19 0.85
C ALA A 41 2.12 8.29 1.69
N SER A 42 0.96 8.80 1.27
CA SER A 42 0.17 9.77 2.05
C SER A 42 -0.37 9.17 3.35
N LEU A 43 -0.91 7.94 3.29
CA LEU A 43 -1.37 7.20 4.47
C LEU A 43 -0.22 6.97 5.46
N LEU A 44 0.90 6.42 4.97
CA LEU A 44 2.11 6.20 5.76
C LEU A 44 2.77 7.48 6.27
N GLY A 45 2.58 8.59 5.54
CA GLY A 45 3.05 9.91 5.92
C GLY A 45 2.10 10.66 6.85
N SER A 46 0.90 10.13 7.14
CA SER A 46 -0.03 10.79 8.05
C SER A 46 0.53 10.98 9.48
N PRO A 47 1.28 10.03 10.07
CA PRO A 47 1.89 10.23 11.38
C PRO A 47 3.01 11.28 11.38
N LEU A 48 3.63 11.56 10.23
CA LEU A 48 4.63 12.65 10.14
C LEU A 48 4.01 14.00 10.47
N ARG A 49 2.74 14.21 10.11
CA ARG A 49 2.02 15.47 10.36
C ARG A 49 1.68 15.64 11.84
N SER A 50 1.47 14.55 12.56
CA SER A 50 1.07 14.58 13.97
C SER A 50 2.24 14.44 14.94
N CYS A 51 3.30 13.71 14.57
CA CYS A 51 4.39 13.32 15.46
C CYS A 51 5.80 13.66 14.94
N GLY A 52 5.91 14.30 13.76
CA GLY A 52 7.19 14.72 13.17
C GLY A 52 8.12 13.59 12.69
N ARG A 53 7.71 12.32 12.80
CA ARG A 53 8.50 11.14 12.41
C ARG A 53 7.66 10.11 11.65
N PRO A 54 8.27 9.34 10.72
CA PRO A 54 7.55 8.29 10.01
C PRO A 54 7.27 7.12 10.96
N PRO A 55 6.22 6.33 10.71
CA PRO A 55 5.92 5.16 11.52
C PRO A 55 7.06 4.15 11.38
N SER A 56 7.52 3.66 12.53
CA SER A 56 8.75 2.87 12.68
C SER A 56 8.53 1.53 13.37
N SER A 57 7.42 1.37 14.08
CA SER A 57 7.05 0.14 14.78
C SER A 57 5.84 -0.55 14.14
N TRP A 58 5.64 -1.82 14.50
CA TRP A 58 4.45 -2.57 14.12
C TRP A 58 3.16 -1.86 14.55
N GLN A 59 3.09 -1.36 15.79
CA GLN A 59 1.91 -0.70 16.32
C GLN A 59 1.58 0.59 15.56
N GLU A 60 2.59 1.42 15.30
CA GLU A 60 2.44 2.67 14.54
C GLU A 60 1.95 2.38 13.11
N LEU A 61 2.53 1.38 12.43
CA LEU A 61 2.09 0.98 11.09
C LEU A 61 0.70 0.34 11.08
N ASN A 62 0.40 -0.51 12.05
CA ASN A 62 -0.92 -1.11 12.19
C ASN A 62 -2.00 -0.04 12.44
N ALA A 63 -1.70 1.00 13.21
CA ALA A 63 -2.63 2.11 13.46
C ALA A 63 -2.97 2.88 12.17
N VAL A 64 -2.00 3.08 11.26
CA VAL A 64 -2.22 3.71 9.95
C VAL A 64 -3.25 2.95 9.11
N PHE A 65 -3.25 1.61 9.20
CA PHE A 65 -4.12 0.75 8.40
C PHE A 65 -5.39 0.30 9.13
N LEU A 66 -5.55 0.63 10.41
CA LEU A 66 -6.72 0.25 11.22
C LEU A 66 -8.07 0.66 10.58
N PRO A 67 -8.18 1.83 9.90
CA PRO A 67 -9.43 2.21 9.23
C PRO A 67 -9.74 1.42 7.95
N LEU A 68 -8.78 0.64 7.42
CA LEU A 68 -8.95 -0.12 6.20
C LEU A 68 -9.61 -1.48 6.49
N ALA A 69 -10.30 -2.02 5.48
CA ALA A 69 -10.90 -3.35 5.58
C ALA A 69 -9.79 -4.41 5.78
N PRO A 70 -9.78 -5.14 6.91
CA PRO A 70 -8.80 -6.19 7.14
C PRO A 70 -9.08 -7.37 6.21
N LEU A 71 -8.01 -7.99 5.73
CA LEU A 71 -8.06 -9.19 4.91
C LEU A 71 -7.54 -10.39 5.70
N PRO A 72 -8.12 -11.59 5.52
CA PRO A 72 -7.55 -12.82 6.06
C PRO A 72 -6.16 -13.08 5.46
N ALA A 73 -5.40 -13.98 6.09
CA ALA A 73 -4.05 -14.36 5.65
C ALA A 73 -4.01 -14.66 4.14
N PRO A 74 -2.90 -14.36 3.45
CA PRO A 74 -2.85 -14.23 2.00
C PRO A 74 -2.95 -15.58 1.28
N GLU A 75 -2.77 -16.68 2.00
CA GLU A 75 -3.04 -18.05 1.55
C GLU A 75 -4.52 -18.31 1.28
N ASN A 76 -5.42 -17.58 1.95
CA ASN A 76 -6.87 -17.65 1.76
C ASN A 76 -7.42 -16.51 0.87
N LEU A 77 -6.54 -15.61 0.41
CA LEU A 77 -6.92 -14.60 -0.56
C LEU A 77 -6.95 -15.23 -1.95
N SER A 78 -8.09 -15.83 -2.29
CA SER A 78 -8.50 -15.97 -3.69
C SER A 78 -8.21 -14.62 -4.38
N PRO A 79 -7.51 -14.58 -5.53
CA PRO A 79 -6.89 -13.36 -6.04
C PRO A 79 -7.95 -12.28 -6.11
N THR A 80 -7.87 -11.28 -5.23
CA THR A 80 -8.89 -10.23 -5.14
C THR A 80 -8.96 -9.60 -6.52
N PRO A 81 -10.00 -9.88 -7.33
CA PRO A 81 -9.89 -9.72 -8.77
C PRO A 81 -9.77 -8.24 -9.16
N ALA A 82 -10.18 -7.34 -8.25
CA ALA A 82 -10.05 -5.89 -8.37
C ALA A 82 -8.65 -5.33 -8.05
N ALA A 83 -7.78 -6.07 -7.34
CA ALA A 83 -6.48 -5.51 -6.94
C ALA A 83 -5.51 -5.43 -8.12
N THR A 84 -5.06 -4.22 -8.43
CA THR A 84 -4.05 -3.93 -9.46
C THR A 84 -2.69 -3.59 -8.85
N TYR A 85 -2.65 -3.34 -7.53
CA TYR A 85 -1.42 -3.08 -6.78
C TYR A 85 -1.28 -4.01 -5.57
N ARG A 86 -0.03 -4.32 -5.21
CA ARG A 86 0.31 -5.04 -3.99
C ARG A 86 1.50 -4.37 -3.33
N TYR A 87 1.42 -4.18 -2.02
CA TYR A 87 2.47 -3.60 -1.21
C TYR A 87 2.84 -4.56 -0.09
N LEU A 88 4.13 -4.79 0.10
CA LEU A 88 4.69 -5.49 1.24
C LEU A 88 5.54 -4.51 2.03
N ILE A 89 5.15 -4.27 3.28
CA ILE A 89 5.92 -3.54 4.28
C ILE A 89 6.53 -4.59 5.20
N CYS A 90 7.85 -4.74 5.16
CA CYS A 90 8.58 -5.61 6.07
C CYS A 90 9.25 -4.75 7.14
N LEU A 91 8.97 -5.04 8.40
CA LEU A 91 9.66 -4.49 9.55
C LEU A 91 10.76 -5.45 10.00
N ASP A 92 12.00 -4.98 9.91
CA ASP A 92 13.16 -5.69 10.41
C ASP A 92 13.93 -4.83 11.44
N ARG A 93 15.01 -5.36 12.03
CA ARG A 93 15.82 -4.62 13.02
C ARG A 93 16.47 -3.34 12.46
N ARG A 94 16.56 -3.20 11.14
CA ARG A 94 17.09 -2.03 10.42
C ARG A 94 15.98 -1.07 9.98
N GLY A 95 14.72 -1.35 10.34
CA GLY A 95 13.55 -0.51 10.08
C GLY A 95 12.59 -1.07 9.01
N GLY A 96 11.64 -0.24 8.60
CA GLY A 96 10.63 -0.60 7.61
C GLY A 96 11.16 -0.56 6.17
N ARG A 97 10.82 -1.57 5.37
CA ARG A 97 11.07 -1.63 3.92
C ARG A 97 9.79 -1.89 3.15
N VAL A 98 9.63 -1.21 2.02
CA VAL A 98 8.51 -1.41 1.09
C VAL A 98 8.97 -2.14 -0.17
N SER A 99 8.15 -3.09 -0.61
CA SER A 99 8.13 -3.61 -1.97
C SER A 99 6.76 -3.41 -2.60
N CYS A 100 6.73 -3.08 -3.89
CA CYS A 100 5.51 -2.83 -4.65
C CYS A 100 5.46 -3.71 -5.89
N TRP A 101 4.30 -4.28 -6.16
CA TRP A 101 3.97 -4.97 -7.40
C TRP A 101 2.74 -4.32 -8.03
N ARG A 102 2.68 -4.36 -9.36
CA ARG A 102 1.51 -3.97 -10.14
C ARG A 102 1.12 -5.13 -11.03
N ARG A 103 -0.17 -5.44 -11.09
CA ARG A 103 -0.74 -6.37 -12.06
C ARG A 103 -1.40 -5.58 -13.17
N TYR A 104 -1.10 -5.93 -14.41
CA TYR A 104 -1.73 -5.35 -15.58
C TYR A 104 -2.85 -6.25 -16.08
N PRO A 105 -3.90 -5.67 -16.68
CA PRO A 105 -5.02 -6.43 -17.23
C PRO A 105 -4.60 -7.35 -18.39
N GLU A 106 -3.47 -7.09 -19.05
CA GLU A 106 -2.97 -7.90 -20.18
C GLU A 106 -2.46 -9.31 -19.80
N GLY A 107 -2.59 -9.74 -18.53
CA GLY A 107 -2.38 -11.14 -18.15
C GLY A 107 -0.94 -11.53 -17.76
N LEU A 108 0.00 -10.58 -17.66
CA LEU A 108 1.40 -10.84 -17.31
C LEU A 108 1.65 -11.15 -15.81
N GLY A 109 0.59 -11.27 -15.00
CA GLY A 109 0.69 -11.48 -13.55
C GLY A 109 1.22 -10.26 -12.78
N TRP A 110 1.76 -10.50 -11.58
CA TRP A 110 2.30 -9.46 -10.71
C TRP A 110 3.72 -9.07 -11.10
N GLN A 111 3.91 -7.83 -11.57
CA GLN A 111 5.23 -7.28 -11.89
C GLN A 111 5.75 -6.41 -10.75
N ARG A 112 6.96 -6.70 -10.26
CA ARG A 112 7.61 -5.87 -9.24
C ARG A 112 7.96 -4.50 -9.83
N ARG A 113 7.51 -3.43 -9.19
CA ARG A 113 7.76 -2.03 -9.62
C ARG A 113 8.78 -1.33 -8.76
N CYS A 114 8.83 -1.65 -7.46
CA CYS A 114 9.89 -1.16 -6.59
C CYS A 114 10.17 -2.11 -5.42
N GLY A 115 11.31 -1.85 -4.78
CA GLY A 115 11.70 -2.44 -3.51
C GLY A 115 12.64 -3.65 -3.63
N PRO A 116 13.21 -4.09 -2.49
CA PRO A 116 12.95 -3.57 -1.15
C PRO A 116 13.65 -2.21 -0.94
N MET A 117 12.89 -1.17 -0.60
CA MET A 117 13.43 0.18 -0.36
C MET A 117 13.02 0.69 1.02
N PRO A 118 13.82 1.56 1.67
CA PRO A 118 13.47 2.10 2.98
C PRO A 118 12.12 2.81 2.97
N LEU A 119 11.30 2.59 3.99
CA LEU A 119 9.97 3.18 4.14
C LEU A 119 10.01 4.71 4.11
N ALA A 120 10.97 5.31 4.82
CA ALA A 120 11.20 6.75 4.80
C ALA A 120 11.50 7.29 3.38
N LEU A 121 12.28 6.55 2.58
CA LEU A 121 12.56 6.93 1.20
C LEU A 121 11.31 6.82 0.32
N PHE A 122 10.51 5.78 0.51
CA PHE A 122 9.23 5.60 -0.18
C PHE A 122 8.28 6.77 0.11
N ILE A 123 8.08 7.10 1.39
CA ILE A 123 7.23 8.22 1.81
C ILE A 123 7.76 9.52 1.20
N ARG A 124 9.05 9.84 1.34
CA ARG A 124 9.64 11.06 0.77
C ARG A 124 9.42 11.17 -0.73
N ARG A 125 9.65 10.09 -1.49
CA ARG A 125 9.58 10.10 -2.96
C ARG A 125 8.16 10.26 -3.50
N PHE A 126 7.17 9.66 -2.84
CA PHE A 126 5.81 9.58 -3.37
C PHE A 126 4.83 10.54 -2.69
N ASN A 127 5.11 11.00 -1.47
CA ASN A 127 4.31 12.02 -0.78
C ASN A 127 4.52 13.42 -1.38
N GLN A 128 5.73 13.73 -1.86
CA GLN A 128 6.04 15.01 -2.53
C GLN A 128 5.29 15.21 -3.86
N ARG A 129 4.82 14.14 -4.49
CA ARG A 129 4.08 14.23 -5.76
C ARG A 129 2.60 14.57 -5.58
N LEU A 130 2.11 14.63 -4.34
CA LEU A 130 0.76 15.11 -4.03
C LEU A 130 0.71 16.63 -3.88
N THR A 131 1.85 17.29 -3.67
CA THR A 131 1.96 18.75 -3.52
C THR A 131 2.29 19.48 -4.82
N SER A 132 2.41 18.76 -5.94
CA SER A 132 2.59 19.35 -7.26
C SER A 132 1.27 19.38 -8.00
N THR A 133 0.37 20.27 -7.57
CA THR A 133 -0.67 20.83 -8.43
C THR A 133 -0.02 22.00 -9.20
N PRO A 134 0.00 22.02 -10.54
CA PRO A 134 0.12 23.28 -11.27
C PRO A 134 -1.09 24.17 -11.03
#